data_AF-A0A533XCP1-F1
#
_entry.id   AF-A0A533XCP1-F1
#
_cell.length_a   1.000
_cell.length_b   1.000
_cell.length_c   1.000
_cell.angle_alpha   90.00
_cell.angle_beta   90.00
_cell.angle_gamma   90.00
#
_symmetry.space_group_name_H-M   'P 1'
#
loop_
_entity.id
_entity.type
_entity.pdbx_description
1 polymer ?
#
loop_
_entity_poly.entity_id
_entity_poly.type
_entity_poly.pdbx_seq_one_letter_code
_entity_poly.pdbx_strand_id
1 'polypeptide(L)'
;MTASTQGLRKAITLRYAVALYVSSVLGSGVLVLPGLAAQLAGPGSLIAWVLLSIVSYPFAYTFASLSARKPEAGGIYSFTKEGFGLRIATVTGWLFALWFITGGPAVMLIAASYVAYAFPMSRAETFVVAGAIIFSVFVVNYRGIVVSNKVQLAVVVSIVALLLATVISSSYLVRL
;
A
#
# COMPACT_ATOMS: atom_id res chain seq x y z
N MET A 1 -42.45 -2.62 -3.87
CA MET A 1 -41.29 -3.41 -4.37
C MET A 1 -40.16 -3.23 -3.38
N THR A 2 -39.87 -4.26 -2.59
CA THR A 2 -38.89 -4.27 -1.50
C THR A 2 -37.47 -4.32 -2.08
N ALA A 3 -36.71 -3.24 -1.93
CA ALA A 3 -35.30 -3.22 -2.28
C ALA A 3 -34.57 -4.25 -1.39
N SER A 4 -34.06 -5.32 -1.98
CA SER A 4 -33.21 -6.27 -1.30
C SER A 4 -31.94 -5.55 -0.86
N THR A 5 -31.79 -5.31 0.44
CA THR A 5 -30.53 -4.87 1.05
C THR A 5 -29.52 -6.01 0.87
N GLN A 6 -28.88 -6.08 -0.30
CA GLN A 6 -27.73 -6.94 -0.51
C GLN A 6 -26.60 -6.40 0.36
N GLY A 7 -26.59 -6.81 1.63
CA GLY A 7 -25.54 -6.49 2.57
C GLY A 7 -24.20 -6.92 1.99
N LEU A 8 -23.17 -6.08 2.13
CA LEU A 8 -21.81 -6.39 1.72
C LEU A 8 -21.45 -7.81 2.17
N ARG A 9 -21.10 -8.66 1.20
CA ARG A 9 -20.65 -10.03 1.50
C ARG A 9 -19.40 -9.89 2.34
N LYS A 10 -19.44 -10.30 3.62
CA LYS A 10 -18.28 -10.33 4.52
C LYS A 10 -17.28 -11.37 4.02
N ALA A 11 -16.52 -11.01 2.99
CA ALA A 11 -15.52 -11.87 2.35
C ALA A 11 -14.17 -11.84 3.09
N ILE A 12 -13.97 -10.87 3.99
CA ILE A 12 -12.69 -10.59 4.64
C ILE A 12 -12.93 -10.42 6.15
N THR A 13 -12.26 -11.22 6.97
CA THR A 13 -12.26 -11.06 8.43
C THR A 13 -11.34 -9.90 8.84
N LEU A 14 -11.58 -9.27 10.00
CA LEU A 14 -10.79 -8.12 10.49
C LEU A 14 -9.27 -8.33 10.42
N ARG A 15 -8.76 -9.48 10.87
CA ARG A 15 -7.33 -9.83 10.78
C ARG A 15 -6.78 -9.75 9.35
N TYR A 16 -7.55 -10.21 8.38
CA TYR A 16 -7.18 -10.12 6.98
C TYR A 16 -7.28 -8.68 6.51
N ALA A 17 -8.34 -7.93 6.86
CA ALA A 17 -8.45 -6.52 6.49
C ALA A 17 -7.27 -5.68 7.02
N VAL A 18 -6.84 -5.90 8.27
CA VAL A 18 -5.65 -5.26 8.85
C VAL A 18 -4.38 -5.69 8.11
N ALA A 19 -4.21 -6.99 7.82
CA ALA A 19 -3.07 -7.47 7.05
C ALA A 19 -3.03 -6.87 5.62
N LEU A 20 -4.17 -6.81 4.94
CA LEU A 20 -4.32 -6.16 3.63
C LEU A 20 -3.90 -4.69 3.70
N TYR A 21 -4.40 -3.96 4.71
CA TYR A 21 -4.06 -2.55 4.91
C TYR A 21 -2.57 -2.37 5.20
N VAL A 22 -2.02 -3.10 6.16
CA VAL A 22 -0.61 -3.02 6.55
C VAL A 22 0.31 -3.37 5.37
N SER A 23 0.03 -4.43 4.61
CA SER A 23 0.81 -4.72 3.38
C SER A 23 0.67 -3.65 2.31
N SER A 24 -0.51 -3.02 2.17
CA SER A 24 -0.68 -1.93 1.20
C SER A 24 0.13 -0.69 1.56
N VAL A 25 0.27 -0.38 2.85
CA VAL A 25 1.04 0.76 3.35
C VAL A 25 2.53 0.44 3.36
N LEU A 26 2.92 -0.75 3.81
CA LEU A 26 4.32 -1.16 3.86
C LEU A 26 4.89 -1.35 2.45
N GLY A 27 4.15 -2.02 1.56
CA GLY A 27 4.39 -2.12 0.11
C GLY A 27 5.86 -2.11 -0.33
N SER A 28 6.14 -1.44 -1.45
CA SER A 28 7.51 -1.11 -1.85
C SER A 28 8.06 0.14 -1.14
N GLY A 29 7.18 1.01 -0.66
CA GLY A 29 7.54 2.30 -0.08
C GLY A 29 8.39 2.17 1.17
N VAL A 30 8.05 1.27 2.09
CA VAL A 30 8.80 1.13 3.35
C VAL A 30 10.20 0.53 3.14
N LEU A 31 10.47 -0.10 2.00
CA LEU A 31 11.79 -0.65 1.71
C LEU A 31 12.76 0.41 1.15
N VAL A 32 12.23 1.45 0.51
CA VAL A 32 13.03 2.52 -0.12
C VAL A 32 13.05 3.79 0.71
N LEU A 33 11.88 4.23 1.19
CA LEU A 33 11.70 5.53 1.81
C LEU A 33 12.54 5.74 3.07
N PRO A 34 12.72 4.76 3.98
CA PRO A 34 13.60 4.93 5.13
C PRO A 34 15.05 5.15 4.73
N GLY A 35 15.54 4.45 3.71
CA GLY A 35 16.89 4.61 3.19
C GLY A 35 17.10 5.97 2.53
N LEU A 36 16.11 6.46 1.76
CA LEU A 36 16.15 7.81 1.21
C LEU A 36 16.06 8.89 2.29
N ALA A 37 15.18 8.71 3.28
CA ALA A 37 15.04 9.63 4.40
C ALA A 37 16.34 9.70 5.23
N ALA A 38 16.99 8.56 5.47
CA ALA A 38 18.27 8.51 6.15
C ALA A 38 19.40 9.18 5.34
N GLN A 39 19.42 9.01 4.02
CA GLN A 39 20.39 9.70 3.16
C GLN A 39 20.21 11.22 3.15
N LEU A 40 18.96 11.70 3.15
CA LEU A 40 18.66 13.14 3.09
C LEU A 40 18.74 13.84 4.45
N ALA A 41 18.28 13.19 5.52
CA ALA A 41 18.11 13.79 6.84
C ALA A 41 19.01 13.19 7.93
N GLY A 42 19.81 12.17 7.61
CA GLY A 42 20.68 11.49 8.58
C GLY A 42 19.88 10.93 9.77
N PRO A 43 20.39 11.09 11.02
CA PRO A 43 19.65 10.71 12.24
C PRO A 43 18.29 11.41 12.40
N GLY A 44 18.11 12.59 11.78
CA GLY A 44 16.85 13.33 11.79
C GLY A 44 15.71 12.63 11.06
N SER A 45 16.02 11.61 10.25
CA SER A 45 15.01 10.75 9.59
C SER A 45 14.05 10.09 10.58
N LEU A 46 14.53 9.71 11.78
CA LEU A 46 13.67 9.13 12.82
C LEU A 46 12.62 10.13 13.30
N ILE A 47 13.01 11.38 13.50
CA ILE A 47 12.10 12.45 13.90
C ILE A 47 11.07 12.70 12.79
N ALA A 48 11.52 12.72 11.52
CA ALA A 48 10.61 12.86 10.38
C ALA A 48 9.58 11.73 10.32
N TRP A 49 9.98 10.48 10.59
CA TRP A 49 9.06 9.33 10.65
C TRP A 49 8.06 9.42 11.81
N VAL A 50 8.51 9.86 12.99
CA VAL A 50 7.62 10.07 14.15
C VAL A 50 6.60 11.15 13.85
N LEU A 51 7.03 12.29 13.31
CA LEU A 51 6.14 13.38 12.93
C LEU A 51 5.15 12.95 11.85
N LEU A 52 5.62 12.25 10.82
CA LEU A 52 4.77 11.69 9.77
C LEU A 52 3.69 10.75 10.34
N SER A 53 4.07 9.90 11.30
CA SER A 53 3.15 8.97 11.96
C SER A 53 2.08 9.71 12.77
N ILE A 54 2.47 10.74 13.52
CA ILE A 54 1.56 11.57 14.31
C ILE A 54 0.57 12.30 13.39
N VAL A 55 1.06 12.91 12.31
CA VAL A 55 0.22 13.65 11.36
C VAL A 55 -0.71 12.71 10.59
N SER A 56 -0.30 11.47 10.32
CA SER A 56 -1.12 10.49 9.61
C SER A 56 -2.29 9.93 10.45
N TYR A 57 -2.16 9.92 11.78
CA TYR A 57 -3.16 9.32 12.67
C TYR A 57 -4.56 9.98 12.56
N PRO A 58 -4.71 11.32 12.58
CA PRO A 58 -6.00 11.98 12.37
C PRO A 58 -6.69 11.61 11.04
N PHE A 59 -5.91 11.45 9.95
CA PHE A 59 -6.45 11.04 8.65
C PHE A 59 -6.98 9.62 8.72
N ALA A 60 -6.19 8.69 9.26
CA ALA A 60 -6.59 7.29 9.43
C ALA A 60 -7.84 7.17 10.32
N TYR A 61 -7.89 7.92 11.42
CA TYR A 61 -9.05 7.96 12.31
C TYR A 61 -10.30 8.50 11.61
N THR A 62 -10.18 9.56 10.81
CA THR A 62 -11.29 10.13 10.05
C THR A 62 -11.86 9.09 9.07
N PHE A 63 -11.02 8.43 8.28
CA PHE A 63 -11.47 7.39 7.36
C PHE A 63 -12.06 6.17 8.08
N ALA A 64 -11.49 5.76 9.21
CA ALA A 64 -12.04 4.69 10.03
C ALA A 64 -13.43 5.04 10.56
N SER A 65 -13.62 6.27 11.07
CA SER A 65 -14.90 6.74 11.59
C SER A 65 -15.98 6.84 10.52
N LEU A 66 -15.63 7.32 9.32
CA LEU A 66 -16.55 7.40 8.18
C LEU A 66 -16.94 6.00 7.68
N SER A 67 -15.97 5.09 7.58
CA SER A 67 -16.19 3.70 7.15
C SER A 67 -17.04 2.91 8.16
N ALA A 68 -16.89 3.18 9.46
CA ALA A 68 -17.70 2.56 10.51
C ALA A 68 -19.15 3.06 10.50
N ARG A 69 -19.36 4.35 10.21
CA ARG A 69 -20.70 4.95 10.10
C ARG A 69 -21.46 4.48 8.86
N LYS A 70 -20.75 4.31 7.74
CA LYS A 70 -21.34 3.85 6.47
C LYS A 70 -20.48 2.77 5.82
N PRO A 71 -20.81 1.49 6.05
CA PRO A 71 -20.14 0.36 5.40
C PRO A 71 -20.65 0.23 3.97
N GLU A 72 -20.26 1.15 3.10
CA GLU A 72 -20.53 1.11 1.66
C GLU A 72 -19.24 0.85 0.88
N ALA A 73 -19.34 0.15 -0.25
CA ALA A 73 -18.19 -0.18 -1.09
C ALA A 73 -17.60 1.03 -1.85
N GLY A 74 -18.23 2.21 -1.77
CA GLY A 74 -17.84 3.40 -2.54
C GLY A 74 -16.65 4.19 -1.99
N GLY A 75 -16.18 3.89 -0.77
CA GLY A 75 -14.97 4.48 -0.19
C GLY A 75 -14.92 6.02 -0.25
N ILE A 76 -13.76 6.57 -0.66
CA ILE A 76 -13.49 8.01 -0.73
C ILE A 76 -14.52 8.75 -1.61
N TYR A 77 -14.95 8.14 -2.71
CA TYR A 77 -15.96 8.72 -3.60
C TYR A 77 -17.32 8.87 -2.88
N SER A 78 -17.76 7.85 -2.13
CA SER A 78 -19.02 7.94 -1.38
C SER A 78 -18.94 9.02 -0.29
N PHE A 79 -17.82 9.07 0.44
CA PHE A 79 -17.59 10.07 1.50
C PHE A 79 -17.61 11.51 0.95
N THR A 80 -16.95 11.74 -0.19
CA THR A 80 -16.93 13.07 -0.82
C THR A 80 -18.25 13.44 -1.46
N LYS A 81 -19.00 12.48 -2.02
CA LYS A 81 -20.33 12.72 -2.59
C LYS A 81 -21.31 13.20 -1.55
N GLU A 82 -21.27 12.64 -0.35
CA GLU A 82 -22.15 13.02 0.74
C GLU A 82 -21.78 14.37 1.35
N GLY A 83 -20.48 14.62 1.59
CA GLY A 83 -20.04 15.87 2.21
C GLY A 83 -20.02 17.08 1.27
N PHE A 84 -19.75 16.87 -0.02
CA PHE A 84 -19.40 17.93 -0.96
C PHE A 84 -20.18 17.88 -2.28
N GLY A 85 -21.08 16.91 -2.44
CA GLY A 85 -21.89 16.73 -3.63
C GLY A 85 -21.19 16.03 -4.79
N LEU A 86 -21.96 15.76 -5.85
CA LEU A 86 -21.55 14.90 -6.96
C LEU A 86 -20.35 15.42 -7.76
N ARG A 87 -20.25 16.75 -7.94
CA ARG A 87 -19.18 17.37 -8.73
C ARG A 87 -17.81 17.14 -8.09
N ILE A 88 -17.70 17.40 -6.79
CA ILE A 88 -16.44 17.23 -6.06
C ILE A 88 -16.10 15.75 -5.96
N ALA A 89 -17.07 14.89 -5.67
CA ALA A 89 -16.86 13.44 -5.65
C ALA A 89 -16.32 12.90 -6.98
N THR A 90 -16.84 13.38 -8.11
CA THR A 90 -16.39 12.96 -9.44
C THR A 90 -14.94 13.36 -9.68
N VAL A 91 -14.57 14.59 -9.34
CA VAL A 91 -13.17 15.06 -9.44
C VAL A 91 -12.25 14.23 -8.53
N THR A 92 -12.63 14.03 -7.26
CA THR A 92 -11.86 13.22 -6.32
C THR A 92 -11.70 11.78 -6.80
N GLY A 93 -12.75 11.18 -7.35
CA GLY A 93 -12.70 9.85 -7.95
C GLY A 93 -11.70 9.76 -9.10
N TRP A 94 -11.70 10.74 -10.01
CA TRP A 94 -10.73 10.80 -11.11
C TRP A 94 -9.29 11.02 -10.62
N LEU A 95 -9.07 11.90 -9.64
CA LEU A 95 -7.76 12.11 -9.04
C LEU A 95 -7.24 10.83 -8.38
N PHE A 96 -8.11 10.11 -7.68
CA PHE A 96 -7.75 8.84 -7.05
C PHE A 96 -7.43 7.76 -8.11
N ALA A 97 -8.19 7.70 -9.20
CA ALA A 97 -7.90 6.80 -10.31
C ALA A 97 -6.54 7.13 -10.97
N LEU A 98 -6.27 8.41 -11.23
CA LEU A 98 -4.98 8.88 -11.78
C LEU A 98 -3.81 8.54 -10.86
N TRP A 99 -4.00 8.68 -9.55
CA TRP A 99 -3.00 8.27 -8.56
C TRP A 99 -2.66 6.78 -8.69
N PHE A 100 -3.67 5.91 -8.82
CA PHE A 100 -3.43 4.47 -9.01
C PHE A 100 -2.74 4.15 -10.34
N ILE A 101 -3.17 4.79 -11.43
CA ILE A 101 -2.62 4.56 -12.78
C ILE A 101 -1.15 5.00 -12.86
N THR A 102 -0.79 6.11 -12.23
CA THR A 102 0.59 6.62 -12.24
C THR A 102 1.48 5.95 -11.19
N GLY A 103 0.92 5.63 -10.02
CA GLY A 103 1.66 4.97 -8.93
C GLY A 103 2.00 3.52 -9.21
N GLY A 104 1.12 2.77 -9.88
CA GLY A 104 1.34 1.35 -10.20
C GLY A 104 2.66 1.09 -10.92
N PRO A 105 2.92 1.70 -12.09
CA PRO A 105 4.18 1.56 -12.81
C PRO A 105 5.41 1.97 -11.99
N ALA A 106 5.32 3.05 -11.21
CA ALA A 106 6.43 3.49 -10.36
C ALA A 106 6.79 2.44 -9.29
N VAL A 107 5.80 1.84 -8.65
CA VAL A 107 5.98 0.76 -7.67
C VAL A 107 6.61 -0.48 -8.32
N MET A 108 6.21 -0.81 -9.54
CA MET A 108 6.74 -1.97 -10.28
C MET A 108 8.20 -1.74 -10.72
N LEU A 109 8.56 -0.51 -11.08
CA LEU A 109 9.95 -0.13 -11.34
C LEU A 109 10.81 -0.22 -10.10
N ILE A 110 10.30 0.21 -8.95
CA ILE A 110 11.00 0.04 -7.67
C ILE A 110 11.21 -1.45 -7.39
N ALA A 111 10.18 -2.29 -7.53
CA ALA A 111 10.31 -3.73 -7.36
C ALA A 111 11.35 -4.35 -8.30
N ALA A 112 11.34 -3.97 -9.59
CA ALA A 112 12.33 -4.43 -10.57
C ALA A 112 13.76 -3.94 -10.22
N SER A 113 13.91 -2.75 -9.64
CA SER A 113 15.22 -2.23 -9.25
C SER A 113 15.89 -3.06 -8.15
N TYR A 114 15.12 -3.70 -7.26
CA TYR A 114 15.66 -4.66 -6.30
C TYR A 114 16.19 -5.93 -6.98
N VAL A 115 15.51 -6.40 -8.02
CA VAL A 115 15.99 -7.54 -8.82
C VAL A 115 17.28 -7.16 -9.56
N ALA A 116 17.33 -5.95 -10.14
CA ALA A 116 18.52 -5.42 -10.80
C ALA A 116 19.67 -5.10 -9.84
N TYR A 117 19.41 -4.96 -8.54
CA TYR A 117 20.47 -4.87 -7.53
C TYR A 117 21.06 -6.24 -7.20
N ALA A 118 20.22 -7.29 -7.19
CA ALA A 118 20.67 -8.66 -6.95
C ALA A 118 21.36 -9.29 -8.18
N PHE A 119 20.99 -8.89 -9.38
CA PHE A 119 21.55 -9.37 -10.65
C PHE A 119 21.98 -8.20 -11.51
N PRO A 120 23.19 -8.20 -12.09
CA PRO A 120 23.64 -7.10 -12.94
C PRO A 120 22.77 -7.00 -14.21
N MET A 121 21.79 -6.09 -14.19
CA MET A 121 20.83 -5.87 -15.28
C MET A 121 21.02 -4.48 -15.88
N SER A 122 20.85 -4.38 -17.19
CA SER A 122 20.76 -3.12 -17.92
C SER A 122 19.43 -2.41 -17.66
N ARG A 123 19.39 -1.11 -17.96
CA ARG A 123 18.18 -0.30 -17.78
C ARG A 123 16.98 -0.84 -18.57
N ALA A 124 17.21 -1.36 -19.77
CA ALA A 124 16.17 -1.95 -20.61
C ALA A 124 15.60 -3.23 -19.97
N GLU A 125 16.46 -4.10 -19.42
CA GLU A 125 16.05 -5.31 -18.72
C GLU A 125 15.21 -4.99 -17.47
N THR A 126 15.57 -3.95 -16.71
CA THR A 126 14.77 -3.50 -15.56
C THR A 126 13.34 -3.07 -15.97
N PHE A 127 13.19 -2.37 -17.10
CA PHE A 127 11.86 -2.01 -17.63
C PHE A 127 11.07 -3.26 -18.06
N VAL A 128 11.72 -4.23 -18.69
CA VAL A 128 11.09 -5.50 -19.09
C VAL A 128 10.63 -6.27 -17.85
N VAL A 129 11.46 -6.36 -16.81
CA VAL A 129 11.09 -7.00 -15.54
C VAL A 129 9.92 -6.28 -14.88
N ALA A 130 9.92 -4.94 -14.81
CA ALA A 130 8.80 -4.17 -14.28
C ALA A 130 7.49 -4.45 -15.05
N GLY A 131 7.58 -4.50 -16.39
CA GLY A 131 6.48 -4.89 -17.27
C GLY A 131 5.97 -6.31 -17.02
N ALA A 132 6.87 -7.26 -16.79
CA ALA A 132 6.51 -8.63 -16.45
C ALA A 132 5.82 -8.74 -15.08
N ILE A 133 6.28 -7.99 -14.07
CA ILE A 133 5.67 -7.97 -12.74
C ILE A 133 4.24 -7.41 -12.82
N ILE A 134 4.04 -6.24 -13.46
CA ILE A 134 2.70 -5.64 -13.54
C ILE A 134 1.72 -6.53 -14.32
N PHE A 135 2.18 -7.17 -15.40
CA PHE A 135 1.39 -8.11 -16.17
C PHE A 135 1.01 -9.34 -15.34
N SER A 136 1.95 -9.88 -14.57
CA SER A 136 1.70 -11.01 -13.67
C SER A 136 0.64 -10.67 -12.62
N VAL A 137 0.76 -9.48 -12.01
CA VAL A 137 -0.24 -8.97 -11.06
C VAL A 137 -1.61 -8.85 -11.73
N PHE A 138 -1.68 -8.32 -12.95
CA PHE A 138 -2.93 -8.24 -13.71
C PHE A 138 -3.56 -9.62 -13.94
N VAL A 139 -2.79 -10.61 -14.38
CA VAL A 139 -3.27 -11.98 -14.61
C VAL A 139 -3.79 -12.63 -13.32
N VAL A 140 -3.07 -12.46 -12.20
CA VAL A 140 -3.50 -12.98 -10.89
C VAL A 140 -4.80 -12.32 -10.44
N ASN A 141 -4.91 -11.00 -10.57
CA ASN A 141 -6.13 -10.27 -10.21
C ASN A 141 -7.32 -10.66 -11.10
N TYR A 142 -7.08 -10.88 -12.40
CA TYR A 142 -8.10 -11.31 -13.35
C TYR A 142 -8.67 -12.70 -13.02
N ARG A 143 -7.85 -13.63 -12.51
CA ARG A 143 -8.27 -14.99 -12.11
C ARG A 143 -9.03 -15.06 -10.78
N GLY A 144 -9.19 -13.94 -10.08
CA GLY A 144 -10.09 -13.80 -8.93
C GLY A 144 -9.41 -13.61 -7.57
N ILE A 145 -9.99 -12.70 -6.78
CA ILE A 145 -9.51 -12.18 -5.48
C ILE A 145 -9.38 -13.25 -4.37
N VAL A 146 -9.90 -14.47 -4.56
CA VAL A 146 -9.97 -15.47 -3.47
C VAL A 146 -8.58 -16.03 -3.08
N VAL A 147 -7.60 -15.99 -4.00
CA VAL A 147 -6.20 -16.36 -3.72
C VAL A 147 -5.46 -15.23 -2.96
N SER A 148 -5.96 -14.00 -3.03
CA SER A 148 -5.28 -12.81 -2.52
C SER A 148 -5.12 -12.80 -0.99
N ASN A 149 -6.11 -13.29 -0.23
CA ASN A 149 -6.09 -13.13 1.23
C ASN A 149 -4.98 -13.96 1.93
N LYS A 150 -4.69 -15.18 1.46
CA LYS A 150 -3.64 -16.03 2.03
C LYS A 150 -2.25 -15.56 1.61
N VAL A 151 -2.08 -15.22 0.33
CA VAL A 151 -0.83 -14.68 -0.21
C VAL A 151 -0.48 -13.37 0.49
N GLN A 152 -1.46 -12.51 0.72
CA GLN A 152 -1.20 -11.22 1.36
C GLN A 152 -0.80 -11.34 2.82
N LEU A 153 -1.37 -12.30 3.57
CA LEU A 153 -0.90 -12.58 4.93
C LEU A 153 0.57 -13.03 4.93
N ALA A 154 0.95 -13.91 4.01
CA ALA A 154 2.34 -14.35 3.89
C ALA A 154 3.28 -13.18 3.57
N VAL A 155 2.91 -12.31 2.63
CA VAL A 155 3.69 -11.11 2.28
C VAL A 155 3.88 -10.19 3.49
N VAL A 156 2.83 -9.92 4.29
CA VAL A 156 2.96 -9.10 5.51
C VAL A 156 3.95 -9.72 6.49
N VAL A 157 3.82 -11.02 6.76
CA VAL A 157 4.71 -11.73 7.69
C VAL A 157 6.16 -11.66 7.22
N SER A 158 6.40 -11.86 5.92
CA SER A 158 7.73 -11.74 5.33
C SER A 158 8.30 -10.33 5.46
N ILE A 159 7.52 -9.28 5.18
CA ILE A 159 7.97 -7.89 5.31
C ILE A 159 8.31 -7.57 6.77
N VAL A 160 7.44 -7.92 7.71
CA VAL A 160 7.68 -7.67 9.14
C VAL A 160 8.93 -8.43 9.63
N ALA A 161 9.10 -9.69 9.21
CA ALA A 161 10.28 -10.47 9.56
C ALA A 161 11.57 -9.84 9.00
N LEU A 162 11.55 -9.38 7.75
CA LEU A 162 12.69 -8.68 7.13
C LEU A 162 13.02 -7.38 7.88
N LEU A 163 12.02 -6.58 8.25
CA LEU A 163 12.23 -5.35 9.01
C LEU A 163 12.81 -5.60 10.40
N LEU A 164 12.34 -6.65 11.09
CA LEU A 164 12.92 -7.04 12.38
C LEU A 164 14.36 -7.51 12.22
N ALA A 165 14.65 -8.33 11.20
CA ALA A 165 16.00 -8.80 10.91
C ALA A 165 16.96 -7.65 10.60
N THR A 166 16.54 -6.64 9.83
CA THR A 166 17.39 -5.47 9.52
C THR A 166 17.63 -4.60 10.75
N VAL A 167 16.63 -4.38 11.60
CA VAL A 167 16.79 -3.64 12.87
C VAL A 167 17.76 -4.37 13.79
N ILE A 168 17.62 -5.69 13.93
CA ILE A 168 18.49 -6.52 14.76
C ILE A 168 19.92 -6.48 14.20
N SER A 169 20.12 -6.72 12.91
CA SER A 169 21.45 -6.66 12.27
C SER A 169 22.12 -5.29 12.42
N SER A 170 21.35 -4.21 12.28
CA SER A 170 21.82 -2.85 12.48
C SER A 170 22.24 -2.60 13.93
N SER A 171 21.48 -3.11 14.90
CA SER A 171 21.80 -2.98 16.32
C SER A 171 23.10 -3.69 16.73
N TYR A 172 23.51 -4.73 16.00
CA TYR A 172 24.81 -5.39 16.18
C TYR A 172 25.97 -4.60 15.57
N LEU A 173 25.76 -3.98 14.40
CA LEU A 173 26.78 -3.15 13.73
C LEU A 173 27.09 -1.84 14.48
N VAL A 174 26.13 -1.27 15.19
CA VAL A 174 26.32 -0.06 16.02
C VAL A 174 27.03 -0.36 17.35
N ARG A 175 27.16 -1.63 17.74
CA ARG A 175 27.83 -2.06 18.98
C ARG A 175 29.28 -2.50 18.77
N LEU A 176 29.80 -2.47 17.55
CA LEU A 176 31.21 -2.70 17.18
C LEU A 176 31.91 -1.36 16.91
#